data_AF-A0A8T4MMV1-F1
#
_entry.id   AF-A0A8T4MMV1-F1
#
_cell.length_a   1.000
_cell.length_b   1.000
_cell.length_c   1.000
_cell.angle_alpha   90.00
_cell.angle_beta   90.00
_cell.angle_gamma   90.00
#
_symmetry.space_group_name_H-M   'P 1'
#
loop_
_entity.id
_entity.type
_entity.pdbx_description
1 polymer ?
#
loop_
_entity_poly.entity_id
_entity_poly.type
_entity_poly.pdbx_seq_one_letter_code
_entity_poly.pdbx_strand_id
1 'polypeptide(L)'
;MDPNIPAVGASGAIFGVAGLLAVLTPYMQIYFIIGPLIAIIIQLMLDKIIQNAAIVSFLNLIITIYIFFSIFAMFSFSDRVRKIAIPVAMPLWFLPFVAIPPLVIIGLIFPLPIGNTAHLGGLIAGLFYGYYLRQKYKKKTRILREHFREF
;
A
#
# COMPACT_ATOMS: atom_id res chain seq x y z
N MET A 1 -16.26 -24.36 -6.48
CA MET A 1 -15.95 -22.98 -6.05
C MET A 1 -14.49 -22.74 -6.39
N ASP A 2 -14.18 -21.73 -7.21
CA ASP A 2 -12.80 -21.39 -7.52
C ASP A 2 -12.13 -20.81 -6.25
N PRO A 3 -11.05 -21.41 -5.73
CA PRO A 3 -10.37 -20.96 -4.50
C PRO A 3 -9.80 -19.54 -4.61
N ASN A 4 -9.74 -18.95 -5.81
CA ASN A 4 -9.28 -17.58 -6.02
C ASN A 4 -10.35 -16.53 -5.63
N ILE A 5 -11.64 -16.89 -5.60
CA ILE A 5 -12.74 -15.93 -5.33
C ILE A 5 -12.71 -15.36 -3.90
N PRO A 6 -12.54 -16.16 -2.83
CA PRO A 6 -12.47 -15.64 -1.47
C PRO A 6 -11.26 -14.72 -1.23
N ALA A 7 -10.10 -15.03 -1.82
CA ALA A 7 -8.88 -14.24 -1.67
C ALA A 7 -8.99 -12.85 -2.33
N VAL A 8 -9.69 -12.77 -3.46
CA VAL A 8 -9.99 -11.51 -4.16
C VAL A 8 -10.97 -10.64 -3.36
N GLY A 9 -11.98 -11.25 -2.73
CA GLY A 9 -12.94 -10.51 -1.88
C GLY A 9 -12.29 -9.88 -0.64
N ALA A 10 -11.40 -10.61 0.02
CA ALA A 10 -10.71 -10.11 1.22
C ALA A 10 -9.85 -8.88 0.93
N SER A 11 -9.10 -8.92 -0.18
CA SER A 11 -8.24 -7.80 -0.57
C SER A 11 -9.02 -6.57 -1.05
N GLY A 12 -10.12 -6.76 -1.80
CA GLY A 12 -11.05 -5.68 -2.13
C GLY A 12 -11.65 -4.99 -0.89
N ALA A 13 -11.99 -5.77 0.15
CA ALA A 13 -12.50 -5.23 1.41
C ALA A 13 -11.47 -4.35 2.14
N ILE A 14 -10.19 -4.73 2.14
CA ILE A 14 -9.09 -3.92 2.71
C ILE A 14 -9.03 -2.56 2.00
N PHE A 15 -9.10 -2.54 0.67
CA PHE A 15 -9.11 -1.30 -0.10
C PHE A 15 -10.38 -0.46 0.15
N GLY A 16 -11.53 -1.10 0.37
CA GLY A 16 -12.76 -0.41 0.76
C GLY A 16 -12.67 0.25 2.13
N VAL A 17 -12.12 -0.44 3.13
CA VAL A 17 -11.86 0.16 4.45
C VAL A 17 -10.84 1.29 4.34
N ALA A 18 -9.77 1.10 3.57
CA ALA A 18 -8.75 2.11 3.34
C ALA A 18 -9.33 3.38 2.70
N GLY A 19 -10.15 3.24 1.65
CA GLY A 19 -10.84 4.36 1.00
C GLY A 19 -11.83 5.08 1.93
N LEU A 20 -12.60 4.32 2.70
CA LEU A 20 -13.52 4.85 3.71
C LEU A 20 -12.77 5.73 4.73
N LEU A 21 -11.69 5.19 5.30
CA LEU A 21 -10.89 5.90 6.30
C LEU A 21 -10.14 7.09 5.69
N ALA A 22 -9.65 6.99 4.46
CA ALA A 22 -9.02 8.12 3.76
C ALA A 22 -9.93 9.36 3.69
N VAL A 23 -11.26 9.17 3.66
CA VAL A 23 -12.24 10.26 3.68
C VAL A 23 -12.61 10.71 5.09
N LEU A 24 -12.77 9.77 6.03
CA LEU A 24 -13.25 10.05 7.38
C LEU A 24 -12.14 10.56 8.32
N THR A 25 -10.93 10.04 8.18
CA THR A 25 -9.75 10.33 8.99
C THR A 25 -8.57 10.76 8.12
N PRO A 26 -8.71 11.81 7.29
CA PRO A 26 -7.75 12.16 6.25
C PRO A 26 -6.37 12.53 6.78
N TYR A 27 -6.29 13.08 8.00
CA TYR A 27 -5.05 13.58 8.60
C TYR A 27 -4.31 12.56 9.47
N MET A 28 -4.92 11.38 9.69
CA MET A 28 -4.28 10.30 10.44
C MET A 28 -2.95 9.94 9.77
N GLN A 29 -1.85 10.05 10.52
CA GLN A 29 -0.52 9.67 10.03
C GLN A 29 -0.42 8.15 9.94
N ILE A 30 -0.05 7.67 8.75
CA ILE A 30 0.29 6.28 8.51
C ILE A 30 1.76 6.17 8.12
N TYR A 31 2.39 5.06 8.51
CA TYR A 31 3.76 4.76 8.12
C TYR A 31 3.76 3.82 6.94
N PHE A 32 4.19 4.32 5.78
CA PHE A 32 4.38 3.51 4.57
C PHE A 32 5.82 3.03 4.48
N ILE A 33 6.01 1.74 4.19
CA ILE A 33 7.33 1.14 4.00
C ILE A 33 7.81 1.44 2.58
N ILE A 34 8.64 2.47 2.40
CA ILE A 34 9.14 2.82 1.06
C ILE A 34 10.36 2.00 0.65
N GLY A 35 11.08 1.39 1.59
CA GLY A 35 12.30 0.62 1.35
C GLY A 35 12.16 -0.45 0.26
N PRO A 36 11.21 -1.40 0.38
CA PRO A 36 10.94 -2.40 -0.65
C PRO A 36 10.58 -1.81 -2.01
N LEU A 37 9.83 -0.71 -2.04
CA LEU A 37 9.45 -0.05 -3.30
C LEU A 37 10.69 0.50 -4.02
N ILE A 38 11.60 1.15 -3.30
CA ILE A 38 12.88 1.62 -3.84
C ILE A 38 13.71 0.44 -4.35
N ALA A 39 13.79 -0.64 -3.57
CA ALA A 39 14.55 -1.82 -3.95
C ALA A 39 14.03 -2.46 -5.25
N ILE A 40 12.70 -2.55 -5.43
CA ILE A 40 12.08 -3.01 -6.69
C ILE A 40 12.44 -2.08 -7.85
N ILE A 41 12.36 -0.76 -7.67
CA ILE A 41 12.70 0.19 -8.75
C ILE A 41 14.18 0.05 -9.16
N ILE A 42 15.09 -0.06 -8.17
CA ILE A 42 16.52 -0.29 -8.42
C ILE A 42 16.72 -1.61 -9.17
N GLN A 43 16.05 -2.67 -8.76
CA GLN A 43 16.10 -3.98 -9.43
C GLN A 43 15.73 -3.87 -10.92
N LEU A 44 14.60 -3.23 -11.22
CA LEU A 44 14.11 -3.02 -12.60
C LEU A 44 15.09 -2.21 -13.47
N MET A 45 15.88 -1.32 -12.86
CA MET A 45 16.92 -0.55 -13.56
C MET A 45 18.19 -1.38 -13.76
N LEU A 46 18.63 -2.12 -12.74
CA LEU A 46 19.84 -2.96 -12.79
C LEU A 46 19.71 -4.07 -13.83
N ASP A 47 18.54 -4.72 -13.91
CA ASP A 47 18.26 -5.78 -14.90
C ASP A 47 18.41 -5.29 -16.34
N LYS A 48 18.17 -3.99 -16.60
CA LYS A 48 18.32 -3.39 -17.93
C LYS A 48 19.76 -2.99 -18.27
N ILE A 49 20.56 -2.66 -17.26
CA ILE A 49 21.93 -2.14 -17.43
C ILE A 49 22.94 -3.30 -17.44
N ILE A 50 22.79 -4.25 -16.53
CA ILE A 50 23.72 -5.35 -16.34
C ILE A 50 23.20 -6.57 -17.11
N GLN A 51 23.88 -6.94 -18.19
CA GLN A 51 23.49 -8.10 -19.01
C GLN A 51 24.18 -9.42 -18.58
N ASN A 52 24.98 -9.38 -17.49
CA ASN A 52 25.61 -10.58 -16.94
C ASN A 52 24.64 -11.32 -16.00
N ALA A 53 24.19 -12.50 -16.44
CA ALA A 53 23.20 -13.30 -15.73
C ALA A 53 23.62 -13.69 -14.30
N ALA A 54 24.90 -14.01 -14.07
CA ALA A 54 25.37 -14.42 -12.74
C ALA A 54 25.33 -13.24 -11.75
N ILE A 55 25.75 -12.05 -12.19
CA ILE A 55 25.73 -10.83 -11.37
C ILE A 55 24.30 -10.42 -11.06
N VAL A 56 23.42 -10.41 -12.07
CA VAL A 56 22.00 -10.08 -11.91
C VAL A 56 21.32 -11.03 -10.92
N SER A 57 21.55 -12.35 -11.04
CA SER A 57 20.97 -13.34 -10.14
C SER A 57 21.40 -13.14 -8.68
N PHE A 58 22.69 -12.84 -8.46
CA PHE A 58 23.20 -12.55 -7.13
C PHE A 58 22.60 -11.28 -6.53
N LEU A 59 22.49 -10.19 -7.31
CA LEU A 59 21.86 -8.95 -6.85
C LEU A 59 20.37 -9.14 -6.55
N ASN A 60 19.66 -9.92 -7.37
CA ASN A 60 18.26 -10.28 -7.15
C ASN A 60 18.06 -11.04 -5.83
N LEU A 61 18.98 -11.94 -5.48
CA LEU A 61 18.94 -12.63 -4.19
C LEU A 61 19.09 -11.64 -3.02
N ILE A 62 20.07 -10.73 -3.09
CA ILE A 62 20.29 -9.72 -2.05
C ILE A 62 19.06 -8.82 -1.88
N ILE A 63 18.50 -8.33 -2.99
CA ILE A 63 17.30 -7.48 -2.99
C ILE A 63 16.10 -8.23 -2.41
N THR A 64 15.92 -9.50 -2.78
CA THR A 64 14.84 -10.33 -2.25
C THR A 64 14.95 -10.52 -0.73
N ILE A 65 16.16 -10.81 -0.24
CA ILE A 65 16.45 -10.90 1.20
C ILE A 65 16.12 -9.57 1.89
N TYR A 66 16.57 -8.44 1.34
CA TYR A 66 16.26 -7.13 1.87
C TYR A 66 14.75 -6.85 1.94
N ILE A 67 13.99 -7.14 0.88
CA ILE A 67 12.53 -6.95 0.85
C ILE A 67 11.86 -7.78 1.94
N PHE A 68 12.23 -9.07 2.05
CA PHE A 68 11.69 -9.97 3.06
C PHE A 68 11.95 -9.41 4.47
N PHE A 69 13.20 -9.09 4.80
CA PHE A 69 13.55 -8.53 6.10
C PHE A 69 12.87 -7.18 6.38
N SER A 70 12.72 -6.32 5.36
CA SER A 70 12.07 -5.01 5.50
C SER A 70 10.59 -5.12 5.88
N ILE A 71 9.86 -6.11 5.35
CA ILE A 71 8.45 -6.34 5.72
C ILE A 71 8.33 -6.66 7.21
N PHE A 72 9.17 -7.57 7.72
CA PHE A 72 9.16 -7.93 9.15
C PHE A 72 9.75 -6.84 10.04
N ALA A 73 10.69 -6.05 9.53
CA ALA A 73 11.33 -4.97 10.26
C ALA A 73 10.34 -3.91 10.75
N MET A 74 9.25 -3.66 10.01
CA MET A 74 8.21 -2.71 10.42
C MET A 74 7.54 -3.10 11.75
N PHE A 75 7.39 -4.40 12.02
CA PHE A 75 6.77 -4.93 13.22
C PHE A 75 7.74 -5.08 14.39
N SER A 76 9.02 -4.72 14.20
CA SER A 76 10.02 -4.78 15.27
C SER A 76 9.78 -3.69 16.32
N PHE A 77 9.96 -4.04 17.60
CA PHE A 77 9.95 -3.05 18.69
C PHE A 77 11.21 -2.17 18.73
N SER A 78 12.25 -2.50 17.96
CA SER A 78 13.48 -1.71 17.90
C SER A 78 13.41 -0.66 16.80
N ASP A 79 13.60 0.62 17.16
CA ASP A 79 13.64 1.72 16.20
C ASP A 79 14.76 1.55 15.15
N ARG A 80 15.89 0.92 15.53
CA ARG A 80 16.98 0.64 14.57
C ARG A 80 16.55 -0.34 13.50
N VAL A 81 15.82 -1.38 13.89
CA VAL A 81 15.33 -2.40 12.96
C VAL A 81 14.23 -1.81 12.08
N ARG A 82 13.26 -1.07 12.65
CA ARG A 82 12.20 -0.39 11.88
C ARG A 82 12.75 0.52 10.77
N LYS A 83 13.88 1.18 10.99
CA LYS A 83 14.52 2.05 9.99
C LYS A 83 14.97 1.31 8.72
N ILE A 84 15.20 0.00 8.77
CA ILE A 84 15.53 -0.84 7.58
C ILE A 84 14.40 -0.78 6.55
N ALA A 85 13.17 -0.73 7.04
CA ALA A 85 11.96 -0.62 6.24
C ALA A 85 11.80 0.78 5.58
N ILE A 86 12.58 1.77 6.04
CA ILE A 86 12.45 3.18 5.65
C ILE A 86 10.98 3.64 5.79
N PRO A 87 10.44 3.72 7.01
CA PRO A 87 9.05 4.11 7.22
C PRO A 87 8.90 5.61 6.95
N VAL A 88 8.01 5.96 6.03
CA VAL A 88 7.66 7.35 5.72
C VAL A 88 6.28 7.64 6.27
N ALA A 89 6.20 8.64 7.15
CA ALA A 89 4.92 9.15 7.63
C ALA A 89 4.23 9.94 6.53
N MET A 90 2.99 9.59 6.21
CA MET A 90 2.15 10.32 5.26
C MET A 90 0.72 10.41 5.80
N PRO A 91 -0.05 11.44 5.42
CA PRO A 91 -1.45 11.53 5.80
C PRO A 91 -2.28 10.48 5.04
N LEU A 92 -3.26 9.87 5.70
CA LEU A 92 -4.06 8.78 5.15
C LEU A 92 -4.83 9.16 3.86
N TRP A 93 -5.22 10.43 3.68
CA TRP A 93 -5.86 10.86 2.42
C TRP A 93 -4.97 10.67 1.19
N PHE A 94 -3.64 10.59 1.39
CA PHE A 94 -2.68 10.37 0.33
C PHE A 94 -2.56 8.89 -0.07
N LEU A 95 -3.03 7.97 0.79
CA LEU A 95 -2.93 6.53 0.57
C LEU A 95 -3.53 6.07 -0.77
N PRO A 96 -4.71 6.52 -1.24
CA PRO A 96 -5.22 6.14 -2.56
C PRO A 96 -4.24 6.47 -3.69
N PHE A 97 -3.53 7.61 -3.62
CA PHE A 97 -2.56 8.01 -4.64
C PHE A 97 -1.26 7.22 -4.58
N VAL A 98 -0.90 6.66 -3.43
CA VAL A 98 0.29 5.81 -3.27
C VAL A 98 -0.03 4.34 -3.52
N ALA A 99 -1.23 3.88 -3.16
CA ALA A 99 -1.65 2.49 -3.29
C ALA A 99 -2.09 2.13 -4.72
N ILE A 100 -2.70 3.07 -5.46
CA ILE A 100 -3.18 2.82 -6.83
C ILE A 100 -2.02 2.63 -7.83
N PRO A 101 -0.96 3.46 -7.88
CA PRO A 101 0.05 3.34 -8.92
C PRO A 101 0.80 2.00 -8.90
N PRO A 102 1.27 1.47 -7.77
CA PRO A 102 1.86 0.12 -7.75
C PRO A 102 0.88 -0.93 -8.27
N LEU A 103 -0.40 -0.82 -7.90
CA LEU A 103 -1.44 -1.77 -8.28
C LEU A 103 -1.76 -1.71 -9.79
N VAL A 104 -1.83 -0.51 -10.35
CA VAL A 104 -2.13 -0.25 -11.76
C VAL A 104 -0.90 -0.50 -12.63
N ILE A 105 0.29 -0.08 -12.20
CA ILE A 105 1.54 -0.29 -12.96
C ILE A 105 1.89 -1.78 -13.01
N ILE A 106 1.84 -2.49 -11.89
CA ILE A 106 2.08 -3.95 -11.89
C ILE A 106 0.97 -4.66 -12.66
N GLY A 107 -0.27 -4.21 -12.53
CA GLY A 107 -1.44 -4.78 -13.21
C GLY A 107 -1.56 -4.55 -14.71
N LEU A 108 -0.96 -3.47 -15.24
CA LEU A 108 -0.89 -3.17 -16.67
C LEU A 108 0.33 -3.83 -17.34
N ILE A 109 1.38 -4.12 -16.57
CA ILE A 109 2.61 -4.77 -17.08
C ILE A 109 2.53 -6.29 -16.95
N PHE A 110 1.86 -6.81 -15.92
CA PHE A 110 1.63 -8.24 -15.69
C PHE A 110 0.14 -8.55 -15.79
N PRO A 111 -0.30 -9.54 -16.60
CA PRO A 111 -1.70 -9.92 -16.72
C PRO A 111 -2.17 -10.59 -15.42
N LEU A 112 -2.62 -9.79 -14.44
CA LEU A 112 -3.27 -10.22 -13.21
C LEU A 112 -4.76 -9.84 -13.30
N PRO A 113 -5.63 -10.70 -13.88
CA PRO A 113 -6.92 -10.27 -14.45
C PRO A 113 -8.01 -9.94 -13.42
N ILE A 114 -7.83 -10.27 -12.14
CA ILE A 114 -8.94 -10.29 -11.17
C ILE A 114 -8.67 -9.42 -9.93
N GLY A 115 -7.42 -9.36 -9.45
CA GLY A 115 -7.06 -8.56 -8.28
C GLY A 115 -7.31 -7.05 -8.49
N ASN A 116 -6.91 -6.51 -9.63
CA ASN A 116 -6.93 -5.05 -9.86
C ASN A 116 -8.34 -4.46 -9.83
N THR A 117 -9.30 -5.15 -10.42
CA THR A 117 -10.71 -4.71 -10.45
C THR A 117 -11.33 -4.76 -9.07
N ALA A 118 -11.03 -5.78 -8.27
CA ALA A 118 -11.56 -5.90 -6.90
C ALA A 118 -10.95 -4.87 -5.95
N HIS A 119 -9.64 -4.62 -6.02
CA HIS A 119 -8.99 -3.57 -5.24
C HIS A 119 -9.51 -2.17 -5.63
N LEU A 120 -9.58 -1.87 -6.93
CA LEU A 120 -10.07 -0.58 -7.43
C LEU A 120 -11.55 -0.37 -7.08
N GLY A 121 -12.38 -1.39 -7.33
CA GLY A 121 -13.81 -1.37 -7.00
C GLY A 121 -14.03 -1.18 -5.50
N GLY A 122 -13.29 -1.93 -4.67
CA GLY A 122 -13.29 -1.77 -3.21
C GLY A 122 -12.94 -0.35 -2.80
N LEU A 123 -11.82 0.19 -3.29
CA LEU A 123 -11.36 1.55 -2.99
C LEU A 123 -12.40 2.61 -3.36
N ILE A 124 -12.95 2.54 -4.58
CA ILE A 124 -13.98 3.45 -5.07
C ILE A 124 -15.23 3.38 -4.18
N ALA A 125 -15.71 2.17 -3.89
CA ALA A 125 -16.86 1.98 -3.00
C ALA A 125 -16.60 2.58 -1.60
N GLY A 126 -15.40 2.36 -1.06
CA GLY A 126 -14.94 2.94 0.20
C GLY A 126 -14.96 4.46 0.20
N LEU A 127 -14.38 5.09 -0.83
CA LEU A 127 -14.35 6.55 -0.98
C LEU A 127 -15.76 7.14 -1.06
N PHE A 128 -16.65 6.57 -1.88
CA PHE A 128 -18.03 7.03 -2.01
C PHE A 128 -18.80 6.85 -0.70
N TYR A 129 -18.65 5.71 -0.03
CA TYR A 129 -19.34 5.45 1.23
C TYR A 129 -18.82 6.36 2.35
N GLY A 130 -17.51 6.62 2.40
CA GLY A 130 -16.92 7.57 3.34
C GLY A 130 -17.40 8.99 3.10
N TYR A 131 -17.52 9.40 1.84
CA TYR A 131 -18.10 10.69 1.48
C TYR A 131 -19.58 10.78 1.92
N TYR A 132 -20.37 9.74 1.64
CA TYR A 132 -21.76 9.64 2.10
C TYR A 132 -21.87 9.79 3.63
N LEU A 133 -21.07 9.04 4.40
CA LEU A 133 -21.08 9.13 5.86
C LEU A 133 -20.65 10.51 6.37
N ARG A 134 -19.66 11.14 5.72
CA ARG A 134 -19.23 12.50 6.03
C ARG A 134 -20.37 13.51 5.85
N GLN A 135 -21.20 13.34 4.82
CA GLN A 135 -22.35 14.22 4.59
C GLN A 135 -23.52 13.92 5.52
N LYS A 136 -23.79 12.64 5.81
CA LYS A 136 -24.90 12.22 6.68
C LYS A 136 -24.63 12.53 8.16
N TYR A 137 -23.40 12.32 8.62
CA TYR A 137 -23.01 12.42 10.03
C TYR A 137 -21.94 13.51 10.26
N LYS A 138 -22.20 14.74 9.79
CA LYS A 138 -21.25 15.86 9.83
C LYS A 138 -20.64 16.12 11.22
N LYS A 139 -21.45 16.07 12.28
CA LYS A 139 -20.98 16.32 13.66
C LYS A 139 -19.99 15.23 14.12
N LYS A 140 -20.34 13.95 13.95
CA LYS A 140 -19.53 12.81 14.40
C LYS A 140 -18.22 12.71 13.61
N THR A 141 -18.29 12.87 12.28
CA THR A 141 -17.11 12.81 11.41
C THR A 141 -16.19 14.01 11.61
N ARG A 142 -16.72 15.19 11.99
CA ARG A 142 -15.91 16.33 12.39
C ARG A 142 -15.11 16.06 13.67
N ILE A 143 -15.75 15.53 14.71
CA ILE A 143 -15.07 15.16 15.97
C ILE A 143 -13.95 14.16 15.69
N LEU A 144 -14.24 13.12 14.89
CA LEU A 144 -13.24 12.12 14.50
C LEU A 144 -12.03 12.76 13.78
N ARG A 145 -12.30 13.67 12.83
CA ARG A 145 -11.25 14.37 12.09
C ARG A 145 -10.43 15.32 12.96
N GLU A 146 -11.06 15.99 13.92
CA GLU A 146 -10.37 16.85 14.89
C GLU A 146 -9.44 16.01 15.79
N HIS A 147 -9.93 14.89 16.30
CA HIS A 147 -9.12 13.96 17.11
C HIS A 147 -7.85 13.49 16.39
N PHE A 148 -7.94 13.06 15.13
CA PHE A 148 -6.79 12.60 14.35
C PHE A 148 -5.94 13.71 13.73
N ARG A 149 -6.29 14.98 13.94
CA ARG A 149 -5.47 16.13 13.49
C ARG A 149 -4.46 16.55 14.56
N GLU A 150 -4.73 16.22 15.81
CA GLU A 150 -3.92 16.63 16.98
C GLU A 150 -2.72 15.71 17.27
N PHE A 151 -2.58 14.62 16.50
CA PHE A 151 -1.47 13.66 16.53
C PHE A 151 -0.66 13.71 15.22
#